data_AF-A0A2E0ALS1-F1
#
_entry.id   AF-A0A2E0ALS1-F1
#
_cell.length_a   1.000
_cell.length_b   1.000
_cell.length_c   1.000
_cell.angle_alpha   90.00
_cell.angle_beta   90.00
_cell.angle_gamma   90.00
#
_symmetry.space_group_name_H-M   'P 1'
#
loop_
_entity.id
_entity.type
_entity.pdbx_description
1 polymer ?
#
loop_
_entity_poly.entity_id
_entity_poly.type
_entity_poly.pdbx_seq_one_letter_code
_entity_poly.pdbx_strand_id
1 'polypeptide(L)'
;MNNYKETSEVRGFTLIELLITVSILGVLSTITMVNLSSSWTSKRLAASTRELENWLSEQRRFAINNNLTCRVIIDNSNLKLISTVYPTGSEPCIGSTLSPNAGIFDLASNFGKGHEKLSLVICPPKDSEQSKGGILFSFQGLSQNEGLESAKEYEFKSPICNKIPVDEQKNIDQLQLMLLHQDLEEQRCIRIISPIGMIRDGRTQGPSSRCRYDKIY
;
A
#
# COMPACT_ATOMS: atom_id res chain seq x y z
N MET A 1 -61.36 30.43 -38.55
CA MET A 1 -60.09 30.01 -37.92
C MET A 1 -60.40 28.79 -37.06
N ASN A 2 -60.16 27.59 -37.57
CA ASN A 2 -60.40 26.34 -36.84
C ASN A 2 -59.09 25.89 -36.19
N ASN A 3 -59.06 25.91 -34.86
CA ASN A 3 -57.97 25.33 -34.06
C ASN A 3 -58.26 23.83 -33.86
N TYR A 4 -57.59 22.97 -34.60
CA TYR A 4 -57.53 21.54 -34.28
C TYR A 4 -56.50 21.35 -33.17
N LYS A 5 -56.99 20.99 -31.98
CA LYS A 5 -56.17 20.64 -30.83
C LYS A 5 -55.70 19.19 -31.03
N GLU A 6 -54.44 19.01 -31.40
CA GLU A 6 -53.80 17.68 -31.44
C GLU A 6 -53.72 17.13 -30.00
N THR A 7 -54.53 16.14 -29.69
CA THR A 7 -54.41 15.35 -28.46
C THR A 7 -53.39 14.25 -28.71
N SER A 8 -52.18 14.40 -28.18
CA SER A 8 -51.18 13.33 -28.17
C SER A 8 -51.70 12.17 -27.32
N GLU A 9 -51.99 11.03 -27.94
CA GLU A 9 -52.27 9.79 -27.21
C GLU A 9 -51.03 9.39 -26.41
N VAL A 10 -51.14 9.47 -25.09
CA VAL A 10 -50.11 8.94 -24.19
C VAL A 10 -50.24 7.42 -24.19
N ARG A 11 -49.42 6.74 -25.01
CA ARG A 11 -49.30 5.28 -24.97
C ARG A 11 -48.57 4.88 -23.68
N GLY A 12 -49.28 4.19 -22.80
CA GLY A 12 -48.69 3.58 -21.60
C GLY A 12 -47.88 2.33 -21.93
N PHE A 13 -46.98 1.96 -21.01
CA PHE A 13 -46.21 0.72 -21.10
C PHE A 13 -47.11 -0.50 -21.00
N THR A 14 -46.86 -1.50 -21.85
CA THR A 14 -47.57 -2.78 -21.73
C THR A 14 -47.04 -3.58 -20.54
N LEU A 15 -47.88 -4.43 -19.93
CA LEU A 15 -47.49 -5.25 -18.77
C LEU A 15 -46.26 -6.13 -19.06
N ILE A 16 -46.19 -6.69 -20.28
CA ILE A 16 -45.07 -7.52 -20.71
C ILE A 16 -43.78 -6.71 -20.88
N GLU A 17 -43.87 -5.48 -21.39
CA GLU A 17 -42.72 -4.59 -21.54
C GLU A 17 -42.16 -4.17 -20.16
N LEU A 18 -43.05 -3.94 -19.18
CA LEU A 18 -42.64 -3.69 -17.80
C LEU A 18 -41.95 -4.92 -17.19
N LEU A 19 -42.45 -6.13 -17.46
CA LEU A 19 -41.85 -7.36 -16.96
C LEU A 19 -40.45 -7.57 -17.55
N ILE A 20 -40.29 -7.37 -18.87
CA ILE A 20 -39.00 -7.50 -19.55
C ILE A 20 -38.01 -6.46 -19.02
N THR A 21 -38.41 -5.19 -18.86
CA THR A 21 -37.50 -4.14 -18.36
C THR A 21 -37.03 -4.39 -16.93
N VAL A 22 -37.91 -4.79 -16.02
CA VAL A 22 -37.51 -5.15 -14.64
C VAL A 22 -36.57 -6.36 -14.63
N SER A 23 -36.79 -7.34 -15.51
CA SER A 23 -35.90 -8.51 -15.62
C SER A 23 -34.49 -8.12 -16.09
N ILE A 24 -34.38 -7.25 -17.11
CA ILE A 24 -33.09 -6.76 -17.63
C ILE A 24 -32.37 -5.92 -16.57
N LEU A 25 -33.09 -5.04 -15.87
CA LEU A 25 -32.53 -4.23 -14.78
C LEU A 25 -32.03 -5.11 -13.62
N GLY A 26 -32.75 -6.17 -13.28
CA GLY A 26 -32.32 -7.13 -12.27
C GLY A 26 -30.98 -7.78 -12.63
N VAL A 27 -30.83 -8.25 -13.87
CA VAL A 27 -29.57 -8.84 -14.36
C VAL A 27 -28.44 -7.82 -14.35
N LEU A 28 -28.66 -6.62 -14.90
CA LEU A 28 -27.63 -5.57 -14.96
C LEU A 28 -27.19 -5.08 -13.56
N SER A 29 -28.11 -5.02 -12.60
CA SER A 29 -27.80 -4.64 -11.21
C SER A 29 -26.79 -5.59 -10.57
N THR A 30 -26.94 -6.90 -10.77
CA THR A 30 -26.02 -7.89 -10.21
C THR A 30 -24.59 -7.77 -10.75
N ILE A 31 -24.43 -7.49 -12.05
CA ILE A 31 -23.12 -7.36 -12.70
C ILE A 31 -22.40 -6.08 -12.23
N THR A 32 -23.12 -4.98 -12.08
CA THR A 32 -22.52 -3.70 -11.67
C THR A 32 -22.01 -3.74 -10.22
N MET A 33 -22.65 -4.52 -9.34
CA MET A 33 -22.28 -4.62 -7.92
C MET A 33 -20.89 -5.25 -7.70
N VAL A 34 -20.54 -6.31 -8.45
CA VAL A 34 -19.26 -7.00 -8.26
C VAL A 34 -18.05 -6.15 -8.66
N ASN A 35 -18.17 -5.36 -9.74
CA ASN A 35 -17.08 -4.53 -10.25
C ASN A 35 -16.83 -3.30 -9.36
N LEU A 36 -17.86 -2.83 -8.65
CA LEU A 36 -17.70 -1.73 -7.71
C LEU A 36 -16.81 -2.13 -6.53
N SER A 37 -16.94 -3.36 -6.01
CA SER A 37 -16.17 -3.83 -4.85
C SER A 37 -14.65 -3.77 -5.08
N SER A 38 -14.15 -4.31 -6.19
CA SER A 38 -12.71 -4.32 -6.51
C SER A 38 -12.15 -2.91 -6.71
N SER A 39 -12.91 -2.01 -7.35
CA SER A 39 -12.51 -0.61 -7.53
C SER A 39 -12.32 0.11 -6.19
N TRP A 40 -13.20 -0.14 -5.22
CA TRP A 40 -13.09 0.46 -3.89
C TRP A 40 -11.89 -0.08 -3.12
N THR A 41 -11.64 -1.39 -3.18
CA THR A 41 -10.47 -2.03 -2.58
C THR A 41 -9.16 -1.47 -3.16
N SER A 42 -9.08 -1.27 -4.48
CA SER A 42 -7.91 -0.65 -5.13
C SER A 42 -7.68 0.80 -4.66
N LYS A 43 -8.76 1.59 -4.52
CA LYS A 43 -8.67 2.96 -3.97
C LYS A 43 -8.19 2.96 -2.52
N ARG A 44 -8.68 2.03 -1.69
CA ARG A 44 -8.22 1.87 -0.30
C ARG A 44 -6.75 1.49 -0.25
N LEU A 45 -6.32 0.51 -1.05
CA LEU A 45 -4.92 0.11 -1.12
C LEU A 45 -4.03 1.31 -1.51
N ALA A 46 -4.47 2.10 -2.49
CA ALA A 46 -3.77 3.32 -2.88
C ALA A 46 -3.73 4.38 -1.77
N ALA A 47 -4.81 4.56 -1.01
CA ALA A 47 -4.87 5.48 0.13
C ALA A 47 -3.92 5.03 1.26
N SER A 48 -3.99 3.78 1.69
CA SER A 48 -3.11 3.23 2.73
C SER A 48 -1.63 3.26 2.31
N THR A 49 -1.34 3.07 1.01
CA THR A 49 0.03 3.21 0.48
C THR A 49 0.54 4.66 0.61
N ARG A 50 -0.32 5.66 0.33
CA ARG A 50 0.04 7.08 0.46
C ARG A 50 0.21 7.49 1.92
N GLU A 51 -0.64 6.98 2.81
CA GLU A 51 -0.51 7.20 4.24
C GLU A 51 0.79 6.59 4.78
N LEU A 52 1.16 5.38 4.32
CA LEU A 52 2.43 4.75 4.65
C LEU A 52 3.63 5.57 4.14
N GLU A 53 3.57 6.06 2.90
CA GLU A 53 4.61 6.95 2.34
C GLU A 53 4.76 8.24 3.15
N ASN A 54 3.64 8.90 3.46
CA ASN A 54 3.62 10.10 4.28
C ASN A 54 4.20 9.80 5.67
N TRP A 55 3.81 8.70 6.30
CA TRP A 55 4.30 8.29 7.61
C TRP A 55 5.82 8.05 7.60
N LEU A 56 6.36 7.36 6.58
CA LEU A 56 7.81 7.17 6.41
C LEU A 56 8.55 8.50 6.20
N SER A 57 7.96 9.42 5.41
CA SER A 57 8.49 10.76 5.19
C SER A 57 8.52 11.57 6.49
N GLU A 58 7.50 11.42 7.34
CA GLU A 58 7.47 12.03 8.67
C GLU A 58 8.57 11.49 9.58
N GLN A 59 8.83 10.18 9.57
CA GLN A 59 9.93 9.58 10.35
C GLN A 59 11.29 10.17 9.93
N ARG A 60 11.50 10.29 8.62
CA ARG A 60 12.70 10.91 8.07
C ARG A 60 12.82 12.38 8.47
N ARG A 61 11.74 13.15 8.33
CA ARG A 61 11.71 14.57 8.71
C ARG A 61 11.96 14.76 10.21
N PHE A 62 11.42 13.87 11.05
CA PHE A 62 11.65 13.90 12.49
C PHE A 62 13.12 13.66 12.83
N ALA A 63 13.77 12.67 12.19
CA ALA A 63 15.20 12.41 12.34
C ALA A 63 16.05 13.65 12.02
N ILE A 64 15.75 14.30 10.88
CA ILE A 64 16.43 15.53 10.44
C ILE A 64 16.23 16.69 11.43
N ASN A 65 14.99 16.95 11.82
CA ASN A 65 14.65 18.12 12.63
C ASN A 65 15.19 18.04 14.06
N ASN A 66 15.30 16.83 14.61
CA ASN A 66 15.71 16.61 16.00
C ASN A 66 17.18 16.21 16.15
N ASN A 67 17.94 16.12 15.05
CA ASN A 67 19.31 15.60 15.05
C ASN A 67 19.43 14.18 15.65
N LEU A 68 18.43 13.33 15.40
CA LEU A 68 18.37 11.96 15.89
C LEU A 68 18.35 10.95 14.73
N THR A 69 18.57 9.68 15.04
CA THR A 69 18.40 8.59 14.07
C THR A 69 17.11 7.84 14.38
N CYS A 70 16.28 7.62 13.37
CA CYS A 70 15.02 6.89 13.49
C CYS A 70 15.12 5.53 12.84
N ARG A 71 14.92 4.49 13.64
CA ARG A 71 14.85 3.10 13.20
C ARG A 71 13.40 2.74 12.93
N VAL A 72 13.10 2.29 11.71
CA VAL A 72 11.82 1.73 11.31
C VAL A 72 11.97 0.23 11.18
N ILE A 73 11.28 -0.51 12.05
CA ILE A 73 11.18 -1.96 12.05
C ILE A 73 9.89 -2.37 11.35
N ILE A 74 9.97 -3.27 10.38
CA ILE A 74 8.80 -3.74 9.65
C ILE A 74 8.42 -5.13 10.17
N ASP A 75 7.27 -5.21 10.83
CA ASP A 75 6.66 -6.45 11.28
C ASP A 75 5.62 -6.92 10.25
N ASN A 76 6.05 -7.82 9.38
CA ASN A 76 5.18 -8.39 8.36
C ASN A 76 4.03 -9.21 8.96
N SER A 77 4.29 -9.97 10.03
CA SER A 77 3.29 -10.87 10.62
C SER A 77 2.11 -10.11 11.21
N ASN A 78 2.38 -8.94 11.81
CA ASN A 78 1.34 -8.10 12.40
C ASN A 78 0.90 -6.95 11.47
N LEU A 79 1.40 -6.89 10.23
CA LEU A 79 1.16 -5.79 9.28
C LEU A 79 1.41 -4.40 9.91
N LYS A 80 2.48 -4.30 10.70
CA LYS A 80 2.83 -3.09 11.46
C LYS A 80 4.22 -2.61 11.11
N LEU A 81 4.39 -1.30 11.08
CA LEU A 81 5.70 -0.66 11.07
C LEU A 81 5.87 0.10 12.36
N ILE A 82 7.02 -0.08 13.01
CA ILE A 82 7.30 0.49 14.32
C ILE A 82 8.52 1.39 14.15
N SER A 83 8.38 2.66 14.52
CA SER A 83 9.43 3.66 14.42
C SER A 83 9.91 4.07 15.81
N THR A 84 11.19 3.87 16.09
CA THR A 84 11.83 4.18 17.36
C THR A 84 13.12 4.97 17.18
N VAL A 85 13.49 5.76 18.16
CA VAL A 85 14.77 6.48 18.20
C VAL A 85 15.90 5.47 18.41
N TYR A 86 16.93 5.53 17.58
CA TYR A 86 18.15 4.75 17.72
C TYR A 86 19.23 5.57 18.46
N PRO A 87 19.98 5.01 19.42
CA PRO A 87 20.04 3.59 19.82
C PRO A 87 19.14 3.20 21.01
N THR A 88 18.40 4.15 21.59
CA THR A 88 17.66 3.94 22.85
C THR A 88 16.48 2.96 22.71
N GLY A 89 15.85 2.91 21.53
CA GLY A 89 14.86 1.91 21.14
C GLY A 89 13.50 1.98 21.84
N SER A 90 13.33 2.86 22.84
CA SER A 90 12.12 2.97 23.67
C SER A 90 11.21 4.14 23.29
N GLU A 91 11.77 5.20 22.72
CA GLU A 91 11.01 6.40 22.35
C GLU A 91 10.60 6.34 20.88
N PRO A 92 9.34 6.68 20.54
CA PRO A 92 8.90 6.72 19.16
C PRO A 92 9.48 7.94 18.43
N CYS A 93 9.73 7.80 17.13
CA CYS A 93 10.20 8.91 16.29
C CYS A 93 9.07 9.86 15.87
N ILE A 94 8.33 10.37 16.84
CA ILE A 94 7.23 11.31 16.63
C ILE A 94 7.23 12.36 17.72
N GLY A 95 6.75 13.57 17.40
CA GLY A 95 6.77 14.71 18.32
C GLY A 95 5.78 14.61 19.50
N SER A 96 4.99 13.53 19.59
CA SER A 96 3.99 13.33 20.63
C SER A 96 4.16 11.98 21.33
N THR A 97 4.68 12.00 22.55
CA THR A 97 4.85 10.82 23.42
C THR A 97 3.56 10.41 24.15
N LEU A 98 2.46 11.12 23.91
CA LEU A 98 1.20 11.00 24.66
C LEU A 98 0.27 9.88 24.18
N SER A 99 0.68 9.06 23.21
CA SER A 99 -0.12 7.95 22.69
C SER A 99 0.65 6.63 22.82
N PRO A 100 0.03 5.55 23.34
CA PRO A 100 0.65 4.23 23.39
C PRO A 100 0.93 3.62 22.00
N ASN A 101 0.37 4.21 20.93
CA ASN A 101 0.62 3.85 19.53
C ASN A 101 1.43 4.91 18.78
N ALA A 102 2.06 5.84 19.49
CA ALA A 102 2.96 6.82 18.90
C ALA A 102 4.09 6.09 18.13
N GLY A 103 4.33 6.48 16.88
CA GLY A 103 5.36 5.85 16.04
C GLY A 103 5.01 4.46 15.51
N ILE A 104 3.76 3.98 15.64
CA ILE A 104 3.32 2.72 15.04
C ILE A 104 2.38 3.02 13.86
N PHE A 105 2.72 2.49 12.70
CA PHE A 105 1.83 2.45 11.54
C PHE A 105 1.21 1.08 11.43
N ASP A 106 -0.09 0.99 11.73
CA ASP A 106 -0.88 -0.24 11.61
C ASP A 106 -1.56 -0.28 10.23
N LEU A 107 -1.04 -1.12 9.34
CA LEU A 107 -1.54 -1.19 7.98
C LEU A 107 -2.97 -1.77 7.92
N ALA A 108 -3.32 -2.67 8.85
CA ALA A 108 -4.67 -3.24 8.93
C ALA A 108 -5.69 -2.19 9.36
N SER A 109 -5.34 -1.36 10.36
CA SER A 109 -6.19 -0.26 10.82
C SER A 109 -6.38 0.81 9.74
N ASN A 110 -5.31 1.20 9.05
CA ASN A 110 -5.38 2.20 7.97
C ASN A 110 -6.12 1.69 6.72
N PHE A 111 -6.06 0.39 6.43
CA PHE A 111 -6.80 -0.20 5.30
C PHE A 111 -8.30 -0.37 5.60
N GLY A 112 -8.62 -0.76 6.84
CA GLY A 112 -9.99 -0.98 7.30
C GLY A 112 -10.56 -2.35 6.91
N LYS A 113 -11.80 -2.39 6.39
CA LYS A 113 -12.47 -3.65 6.02
C LYS A 113 -11.75 -4.33 4.83
N GLY A 114 -11.50 -5.64 4.94
CA GLY A 114 -10.80 -6.43 3.93
C GLY A 114 -9.30 -6.64 4.24
N HIS A 115 -8.80 -6.15 5.38
CA HIS A 115 -7.38 -6.27 5.74
C HIS A 115 -6.93 -7.73 5.94
N GLU A 116 -7.85 -8.66 6.17
CA GLU A 116 -7.54 -10.09 6.31
C GLU A 116 -6.95 -10.71 5.03
N LYS A 117 -7.16 -10.06 3.88
CA LYS A 117 -6.59 -10.44 2.58
C LYS A 117 -5.35 -9.63 2.22
N LEU A 118 -4.90 -8.75 3.10
CA LEU A 118 -3.73 -7.92 2.90
C LEU A 118 -2.48 -8.67 3.35
N SER A 119 -1.41 -8.56 2.57
CA SER A 119 -0.10 -9.11 2.89
C SER A 119 0.96 -8.07 2.59
N LEU A 120 1.92 -7.92 3.50
CA LEU A 120 3.10 -7.10 3.29
C LEU A 120 4.24 -8.02 2.84
N VAL A 121 5.00 -7.62 1.83
CA VAL A 121 6.18 -8.36 1.41
C VAL A 121 7.34 -7.39 1.34
N ILE A 122 8.42 -7.74 2.02
CA ILE A 122 9.65 -6.95 2.02
C ILE A 122 10.66 -7.68 1.14
N CYS A 123 11.20 -6.98 0.15
CA CYS A 123 12.32 -7.46 -0.65
C CYS A 123 13.56 -6.66 -0.25
N PRO A 124 14.45 -7.26 0.56
CA PRO A 124 15.72 -6.63 0.94
C PRO A 124 16.72 -6.64 -0.22
N PRO A 125 17.82 -5.86 -0.12
CA PRO A 125 18.92 -5.91 -1.09
C PRO A 125 19.60 -7.29 -1.11
N LYS A 126 20.23 -7.63 -2.25
CA LYS A 126 20.79 -8.96 -2.54
C LYS A 126 21.82 -9.47 -1.55
N ASP A 127 22.53 -8.57 -0.87
CA ASP A 127 23.64 -8.94 0.02
C ASP A 127 23.20 -9.13 1.48
N SER A 128 21.92 -8.96 1.79
CA SER A 128 21.38 -9.12 3.14
C SER A 128 20.48 -10.34 3.24
N GLU A 129 21.07 -11.54 3.20
CA GLU A 129 20.33 -12.82 3.28
C GLU A 129 19.60 -13.06 4.62
N GLN A 130 19.84 -12.25 5.65
CA GLN A 130 19.31 -12.47 7.01
C GLN A 130 18.60 -11.26 7.63
N SER A 131 18.42 -10.18 6.86
CA SER A 131 17.83 -8.96 7.40
C SER A 131 16.32 -9.07 7.48
N LYS A 132 15.74 -9.11 8.69
CA LYS A 132 14.38 -8.56 8.85
C LYS A 132 14.45 -7.13 8.33
N GLY A 133 13.60 -6.80 7.36
CA GLY A 133 13.70 -5.52 6.67
C GLY A 133 13.45 -4.37 7.66
N GLY A 134 14.47 -3.55 7.86
CA GLY A 134 14.38 -2.31 8.62
C GLY A 134 15.05 -1.17 7.86
N ILE A 135 14.71 0.05 8.24
CA ILE A 135 15.28 1.27 7.65
C ILE A 135 15.74 2.16 8.79
N LEU A 136 16.98 2.63 8.75
CA LEU A 136 17.43 3.74 9.59
C LEU A 136 17.35 5.02 8.78
N PHE A 137 16.64 6.03 9.28
CA PHE A 137 16.73 7.40 8.80
C PHE A 137 17.68 8.19 9.72
N SER A 138 18.77 8.69 9.16
CA SER A 138 19.71 9.54 9.90
C SER A 138 19.28 10.99 9.91
N PHE A 139 19.83 11.76 10.84
CA PHE A 139 19.65 13.21 10.92
C PHE A 139 20.15 13.97 9.69
N GLN A 140 21.02 13.38 8.88
CA GLN A 140 21.48 13.96 7.61
C GLN A 140 20.46 13.74 6.47
N GLY A 141 19.32 13.12 6.77
CA GLY A 141 18.31 12.76 5.80
C GLY A 141 18.70 11.56 4.94
N LEU A 142 19.73 10.81 5.36
CA LEU A 142 20.15 9.59 4.70
C LEU A 142 19.34 8.40 5.22
N SER A 143 19.19 7.37 4.39
CA SER A 143 18.62 6.09 4.80
C SER A 143 19.65 4.98 4.71
N GLN A 144 19.70 4.08 5.69
CA GLN A 144 20.49 2.86 5.64
C GLN A 144 19.57 1.65 5.83
N ASN A 145 19.83 0.57 5.09
CA ASN A 145 19.12 -0.68 5.29
C ASN A 145 19.64 -1.32 6.58
N GLU A 146 18.74 -1.65 7.51
CA GLU A 146 19.13 -2.25 8.79
C GLU A 146 18.94 -3.76 8.78
N GLY A 147 20.07 -4.48 8.91
CA GLY A 147 20.13 -5.88 9.33
C GLY A 147 19.68 -6.02 10.78
N LEU A 148 18.47 -6.51 11.03
CA LEU A 148 18.02 -6.78 12.39
C LEU A 148 18.73 -8.04 12.96
N GLU A 149 19.84 -7.86 13.67
CA GLU A 149 20.64 -8.96 14.26
C GLU A 149 19.95 -9.73 15.41
N SER A 150 18.83 -9.24 15.96
CA SER A 150 18.26 -9.76 17.22
C SER A 150 16.89 -10.42 17.09
N ALA A 151 16.58 -10.99 15.93
CA ALA A 151 15.26 -11.56 15.72
C ALA A 151 15.38 -12.95 15.10
N LYS A 152 15.52 -13.96 15.98
CA LYS A 152 15.49 -15.41 15.72
C LYS A 152 15.18 -15.75 14.26
N GLU A 153 16.23 -16.14 13.55
CA GLU A 153 16.27 -16.95 12.33
C GLU A 153 14.90 -17.47 11.86
N TYR A 154 14.21 -16.66 11.08
CA TYR A 154 13.14 -17.11 10.19
C TYR A 154 13.62 -16.76 8.79
N GLU A 155 14.09 -17.79 8.07
CA GLU A 155 14.58 -17.69 6.69
C GLU A 155 13.43 -17.22 5.77
N PHE A 156 13.28 -15.90 5.64
CA PHE A 156 12.22 -15.30 4.83
C PHE A 156 12.65 -15.29 3.35
N LYS A 157 12.67 -16.48 2.73
CA LYS A 157 12.64 -16.60 1.27
C LYS A 157 11.21 -16.31 0.80
N SER A 158 10.86 -15.04 0.63
CA SER A 158 9.65 -14.73 -0.13
C SER A 158 9.86 -15.17 -1.58
N PRO A 159 9.09 -16.15 -2.10
CA PRO A 159 9.24 -16.64 -3.48
C PRO A 159 8.95 -15.55 -4.53
N ILE A 160 8.39 -14.42 -4.09
CA ILE A 160 8.10 -13.24 -4.89
C ILE A 160 9.37 -12.43 -5.21
N CYS A 161 10.24 -12.22 -4.22
CA CYS A 161 11.43 -11.39 -4.39
C CYS A 161 12.46 -12.05 -5.33
N ASN A 162 12.51 -13.38 -5.36
CA ASN A 162 13.40 -14.15 -6.24
C ASN A 162 12.97 -14.17 -7.71
N LYS A 163 11.71 -13.79 -8.02
CA LYS A 163 11.19 -13.73 -9.39
C LYS A 163 11.40 -12.36 -10.05
N ILE A 164 11.98 -11.41 -9.33
CA ILE A 164 12.32 -10.10 -9.89
C ILE A 164 13.56 -10.29 -10.79
N PRO A 165 13.48 -9.92 -12.10
CA PRO A 165 14.59 -10.14 -13.03
C PRO A 165 15.89 -9.45 -12.55
N VAL A 166 16.97 -10.23 -12.61
CA VAL A 166 18.31 -9.97 -12.05
C VAL A 166 18.92 -8.62 -12.46
N ASP A 167 18.51 -8.06 -13.60
CA ASP A 167 19.01 -6.80 -14.16
C ASP A 167 18.63 -5.56 -13.34
N GLU A 168 17.53 -5.59 -12.59
CA GLU A 168 17.12 -4.44 -11.73
C GLU A 168 17.57 -4.60 -10.28
N GLN A 169 17.89 -5.83 -9.87
CA GLN A 169 18.47 -6.14 -8.57
C GLN A 169 19.97 -5.75 -8.51
N LYS A 170 20.50 -5.08 -9.54
CA LYS A 170 21.86 -4.55 -9.61
C LYS A 170 22.04 -3.25 -8.79
N ASN A 171 20.95 -2.69 -8.26
CA ASN A 171 21.00 -1.55 -7.36
C ASN A 171 21.02 -2.04 -5.91
N ILE A 172 22.23 -2.06 -5.34
CA ILE A 172 22.60 -2.71 -4.08
C ILE A 172 21.94 -2.02 -2.86
N ASP A 173 21.40 -0.81 -3.04
CA ASP A 173 20.98 0.07 -1.95
C ASP A 173 19.47 0.37 -1.96
N GLN A 174 18.62 -0.60 -2.30
CA GLN A 174 17.17 -0.37 -2.37
C GLN A 174 16.39 -1.35 -1.50
N LEU A 175 15.51 -0.81 -0.66
CA LEU A 175 14.49 -1.58 0.04
C LEU A 175 13.17 -1.44 -0.71
N GLN A 176 12.52 -2.56 -1.00
CA GLN A 176 11.20 -2.59 -1.62
C GLN A 176 10.16 -3.19 -0.70
N LEU A 177 9.06 -2.48 -0.52
CA LEU A 177 7.87 -2.92 0.21
C LEU A 177 6.75 -3.14 -0.81
N MET A 178 6.08 -4.27 -0.74
CA MET A 178 4.94 -4.60 -1.58
C MET A 178 3.71 -4.82 -0.70
N LEU A 179 2.64 -4.10 -1.01
CA LEU A 179 1.35 -4.23 -0.37
C LEU A 179 0.47 -5.04 -1.32
N LEU A 180 0.18 -6.27 -0.93
CA LEU A 180 -0.55 -7.25 -1.72
C LEU A 180 -1.95 -7.45 -1.15
N HIS A 181 -2.97 -7.48 -2.01
CA HIS A 181 -4.33 -7.79 -1.65
C HIS A 181 -4.86 -8.90 -2.57
N GLN A 182 -5.39 -9.99 -2.01
CA GLN A 182 -5.76 -11.19 -2.77
C GLN A 182 -6.82 -10.94 -3.86
N ASP A 183 -7.76 -10.02 -3.64
CA ASP A 183 -8.84 -9.71 -4.59
C ASP A 183 -8.45 -8.73 -5.71
N LEU A 184 -7.19 -8.28 -5.75
CA LEU A 184 -6.74 -7.30 -6.73
C LEU A 184 -5.71 -7.90 -7.70
N GLU A 185 -5.82 -7.52 -8.97
CA GLU A 185 -4.77 -7.80 -9.96
C GLU A 185 -3.64 -6.77 -9.85
N GLU A 186 -3.98 -5.49 -9.69
CA GLU A 186 -3.03 -4.41 -9.50
C GLU A 186 -2.68 -4.23 -8.01
N GLN A 187 -1.41 -4.37 -7.68
CA GLN A 187 -0.86 -4.23 -6.34
C GLN A 187 0.00 -2.97 -6.22
N ARG A 188 0.34 -2.58 -4.99
CA ARG A 188 1.09 -1.36 -4.72
C ARG A 188 2.47 -1.66 -4.17
N CYS A 189 3.43 -0.83 -4.53
CA CYS A 189 4.80 -0.98 -4.07
C CYS A 189 5.33 0.36 -3.56
N ILE A 190 6.23 0.31 -2.60
CA ILE A 190 7.04 1.44 -2.16
C ILE A 190 8.50 1.04 -2.31
N ARG A 191 9.32 1.91 -2.88
CA ARG A 191 10.78 1.74 -2.95
C ARG A 191 11.45 2.84 -2.17
N ILE A 192 12.43 2.46 -1.35
CA ILE A 192 13.26 3.38 -0.57
C ILE A 192 14.69 3.22 -1.07
N ILE A 193 15.25 4.32 -1.57
CA ILE A 193 16.59 4.35 -2.16
C ILE A 193 17.57 4.91 -1.14
N SER A 194 18.47 4.04 -0.68
CA SER A 194 19.63 4.40 0.13
C SER A 194 20.77 4.90 -0.78
N PRO A 195 21.63 5.82 -0.32
CA PRO A 195 21.60 6.46 0.99
C PRO A 195 20.66 7.66 1.08
N ILE A 196 20.00 8.09 0.01
CA ILE A 196 19.28 9.38 -0.02
C ILE A 196 17.93 9.39 0.72
N GLY A 197 17.41 8.24 1.15
CA GLY A 197 16.08 8.14 1.76
C GLY A 197 14.95 8.58 0.83
N MET A 198 15.14 8.45 -0.49
CA MET A 198 14.12 8.78 -1.48
C MET A 198 13.07 7.67 -1.49
N ILE A 199 11.82 8.05 -1.23
CA ILE A 199 10.67 7.14 -1.20
C ILE A 199 9.92 7.30 -2.52
N ARG A 200 9.55 6.18 -3.16
CA ARG A 200 8.78 6.18 -4.42
C ARG A 200 7.60 5.23 -4.34
N ASP A 201 6.44 5.74 -4.73
CA ASP A 201 5.22 4.98 -4.98
C ASP A 201 5.28 4.26 -6.33
N GLY A 202 4.84 3.00 -6.36
CA GLY A 202 4.85 2.17 -7.55
C GLY A 202 3.65 1.22 -7.60
N ARG A 203 3.56 0.49 -8.71
CA ARG A 203 2.48 -0.47 -8.98
C ARG A 203 3.00 -1.73 -9.64
N THR A 204 2.30 -2.83 -9.46
CA THR A 204 2.62 -4.10 -10.13
C THR A 204 1.33 -4.80 -10.54
N GLN A 205 1.34 -5.55 -11.65
CA GLN A 205 0.17 -6.24 -12.22
C GLN A 205 -0.08 -7.63 -11.58
N GLY A 206 0.44 -7.85 -10.38
CA GLY A 206 0.33 -9.11 -9.68
C GLY A 206 1.45 -9.31 -8.65
N PRO A 207 1.33 -10.34 -7.81
CA PRO A 207 2.27 -10.58 -6.73
C PRO A 207 3.67 -10.94 -7.24
N SER A 208 3.79 -11.54 -8.43
CA SER A 208 5.09 -11.95 -9.01
C SER A 208 5.61 -11.03 -10.11
N SER A 209 4.88 -9.97 -10.46
CA SER A 209 5.34 -9.03 -11.49
C SER A 209 6.21 -7.93 -10.89
N ARG A 210 7.03 -7.31 -11.74
CA ARG A 210 7.92 -6.21 -11.37
C ARG A 210 7.13 -4.96 -10.98
N CYS A 211 7.55 -4.31 -9.89
CA CYS A 211 7.04 -3.00 -9.51
C CYS A 211 7.56 -1.94 -10.50
N ARG A 212 6.62 -1.20 -11.09
CA ARG A 212 6.87 -0.05 -11.96
C ARG A 212 6.71 1.24 -11.16
N TYR A 213 7.65 2.17 -11.35
CA TYR A 213 7.74 3.44 -10.61
C TYR A 213 7.64 4.64 -11.56
N ASP A 214 6.96 4.44 -12.69
CA ASP A 214 7.03 5.31 -13.88
C ASP A 214 6.30 6.65 -13.71
N LYS A 215 5.79 6.97 -12.52
CA LYS A 215 5.20 8.27 -12.22
C LYS A 215 6.27 9.24 -11.73
N ILE A 216 6.75 10.06 -12.65
CA ILE A 216 7.28 11.38 -12.32
C ILE A 216 6.03 12.26 -12.18
N TYR A 217 5.71 12.69 -10.95
CA TYR A 217 4.68 13.71 -10.73
C TYR A 217 5.16 15.06 -11.27
#